data_AF-A0A1C5Y402-F1
#
_entry.id   AF-A0A1C5Y402-F1
#
_cell.length_a   1.000
_cell.length_b   1.000
_cell.length_c   1.000
_cell.angle_alpha   90.00
_cell.angle_beta   90.00
_cell.angle_gamma   90.00
#
_symmetry.space_group_name_H-M   'P 1'
#
loop_
_entity.id
_entity.type
_entity.pdbx_description
1 polymer ?
#
loop_
_entity_poly.entity_id
_entity_poly.type
_entity_poly.pdbx_seq_one_letter_code
_entity_poly.pdbx_strand_id
1 'polypeptide(L)' 'MIQRGIVPVVKSANPVRMKENLDIFDFELNEKEMKQIKGLDTGHTCFGERKTAEQVNAFLDISLKYKV' A
#
# COMPACT_ATOMS: atom_id res chain seq x y z
N MET A 1 3.91 8.21 4.57
CA MET A 1 3.67 7.21 5.63
C MET A 1 4.71 7.33 6.74
N ILE A 2 6.01 7.26 6.45
CA ILE A 2 7.07 7.39 7.47
C ILE A 2 7.04 8.75 8.19
N GLN A 3 7.01 9.88 7.47
CA GLN A 3 6.85 11.22 8.09
C GLN A 3 5.52 11.38 8.87
N ARG A 4 4.57 10.45 8.71
CA ARG A 4 3.30 10.39 9.48
C ARG A 4 3.35 9.35 10.61
N GLY A 5 4.51 8.73 10.88
CA GLY A 5 4.67 7.66 11.88
C GLY A 5 4.09 6.29 11.48
N ILE A 6 3.81 6.08 10.19
CA ILE A 6 3.23 4.83 9.66
C ILE A 6 4.34 4.02 8.98
N VAL A 7 4.52 2.76 9.39
CA VAL A 7 5.51 1.84 8.83
C VAL A 7 5.02 1.26 7.50
N PRO A 8 5.71 1.50 6.36
CA PRO A 8 5.34 0.91 5.09
C PRO A 8 5.87 -0.53 4.95
N VAL A 9 5.05 -1.42 4.37
CA VAL A 9 5.47 -2.78 3.98
C VAL A 9 5.43 -2.88 2.46
N VAL A 10 6.61 -2.78 1.83
CA VAL A 10 6.75 -2.74 0.37
C VAL A 10 7.33 -4.06 -0.15
N LYS A 11 6.76 -4.58 -1.25
CA LYS A 11 7.21 -5.83 -1.88
C LYS A 11 7.89 -5.53 -3.20
N SER A 12 9.06 -6.13 -3.42
CA SER A 12 9.73 -6.20 -4.72
C SER A 12 10.48 -7.53 -4.84
N ALA A 13 10.55 -8.08 -6.06
CA ALA A 13 11.45 -9.19 -6.40
C ALA A 13 12.70 -8.71 -7.17
N ASN A 14 12.76 -7.42 -7.51
CA ASN A 14 13.90 -6.80 -8.19
C ASN A 14 14.83 -6.18 -7.14
N PRO A 15 16.10 -6.61 -7.03
CA PRO A 15 17.06 -6.10 -6.04
C PRO A 15 17.32 -4.59 -6.13
N VAL A 16 17.33 -4.02 -7.34
CA VAL A 16 17.52 -2.58 -7.53
C VAL A 16 16.37 -1.81 -6.86
N ARG A 17 15.12 -2.22 -7.11
CA ARG A 17 13.94 -1.62 -6.47
C ARG A 17 13.91 -1.84 -4.96
N MET A 18 14.43 -2.96 -4.46
CA MET A 18 14.53 -3.18 -3.01
C MET A 18 15.44 -2.14 -2.36
N LYS A 19 16.57 -1.82 -3.00
CA LYS A 19 17.48 -0.77 -2.55
C LYS A 19 16.81 0.60 -2.62
N GLU A 20 16.23 0.96 -3.77
CA GLU A 20 15.52 2.24 -3.95
C GLU A 20 14.39 2.44 -2.93
N ASN A 21 13.60 1.42 -2.64
CA ASN A 21 12.52 1.49 -1.66
C ASN A 21 13.01 1.73 -0.22
N LEU A 22 14.26 1.36 0.10
CA LEU A 22 14.89 1.60 1.40
C LEU A 22 15.62 2.93 1.47
N ASP A 23 16.02 3.48 0.32
CA ASP A 23 16.81 4.71 0.18
C ASP A 23 15.92 5.96 0.20
N ILE A 24 15.18 6.12 1.30
CA ILE A 24 14.18 7.19 1.46
C ILE A 24 14.35 8.01 2.74
N PHE A 25 15.46 7.82 3.46
CA PHE A 25 15.71 8.42 4.78
C PHE A 25 16.64 9.63 4.75
N ASP A 26 17.19 9.94 3.58
CA ASP A 26 18.11 11.06 3.33
C ASP A 26 17.41 12.32 2.81
N PHE A 27 16.08 12.27 2.62
CA PHE A 27 15.25 13.41 2.25
C PHE A 27 13.96 13.46 3.06
N GLU A 28 13.30 14.62 3.03
CA GLU A 28 11.97 14.81 3.58
C GLU A 28 11.08 15.61 2.63
N LEU A 29 9.78 15.31 2.64
CA LEU A 29 8.80 16.13 1.93
C LEU A 29 8.45 17.37 2.75
N ASN A 30 8.39 18.52 2.10
CA ASN A 30 7.96 19.76 2.73
C ASN A 30 6.43 19.81 2.92
N GLU A 31 5.95 20.80 3.67
CA GLU A 31 4.52 20.93 3.99
C GLU A 31 3.62 21.07 2.76
N LYS A 32 4.09 21.76 1.71
CA LYS A 32 3.34 21.97 0.47
C LYS A 32 3.18 20.65 -0.29
N GLU A 33 4.25 19.87 -0.41
CA GLU A 33 4.23 18.54 -1.04
C GLU A 33 3.33 17.59 -0.26
N MET A 34 3.45 17.58 1.07
CA MET A 34 2.58 16.78 1.93
C MET A 34 1.10 17.15 1.76
N LYS A 35 0.79 18.44 1.61
CA LYS A 35 -0.57 18.92 1.35
C LYS A 35 -1.07 18.50 -0.04
N GLN A 36 -0.23 18.52 -1.06
CA GLN A 36 -0.58 18.05 -2.40
C GLN A 36 -0.93 16.56 -2.39
N ILE A 37 -0.12 15.72 -1.73
CA ILE A 37 -0.37 14.28 -1.61
C ILE A 37 -1.68 14.01 -0.88
N LYS A 38 -1.98 14.75 0.20
CA LYS A 38 -3.26 14.63 0.92
C LYS A 38 -4.47 14.86 0.01
N GLY A 39 -4.35 15.74 -0.98
CA GLY A 39 -5.41 16.02 -1.95
C GLY A 39 -5.71 14.88 -2.93
N LEU A 40 -4.90 13.81 -2.95
CA LEU A 40 -5.08 12.65 -3.82
C LEU A 40 -5.97 11.56 -3.22
N ASP A 41 -6.37 11.68 -1.95
CA ASP A 41 -7.23 10.70 -1.30
C ASP A 41 -8.63 10.65 -1.94
N THR A 42 -9.04 9.47 -2.38
CA THR A 42 -10.35 9.23 -3.00
C THR A 42 -11.37 8.67 -2.01
N GLY A 43 -10.95 8.28 -0.80
CA GLY A 43 -11.82 7.62 0.17
C GLY A 43 -12.23 6.18 -0.19
N HIS A 44 -11.59 5.58 -1.20
CA HIS A 44 -11.89 4.22 -1.67
C HIS A 44 -10.70 3.27 -1.51
N THR A 45 -10.98 2.01 -1.18
CA THR A 45 -9.97 0.94 -1.16
C THR A 45 -9.58 0.54 -2.59
N CYS A 46 -8.31 0.16 -2.80
CA CYS A 46 -7.83 -0.38 -4.07
C CYS A 46 -8.18 -1.86 -4.29
N PHE A 47 -8.87 -2.49 -3.34
CA PHE A 47 -9.25 -3.91 -3.35
C PHE A 47 -10.75 -4.07 -3.11
N GLY A 48 -11.29 -5.22 -3.49
CA GLY A 48 -12.70 -5.56 -3.25
C GLY A 48 -13.10 -5.47 -1.78
N GLU A 49 -14.32 -5.01 -1.52
CA GLU A 49 -14.89 -4.99 -0.17
C GLU A 49 -15.05 -6.41 0.38
N ARG A 50 -14.90 -6.54 1.70
CA ARG A 50 -15.04 -7.80 2.46
C ARG A 50 -15.87 -7.55 3.72
N LYS A 51 -17.05 -6.94 3.54
CA LYS A 51 -17.94 -6.52 4.63
C LYS A 51 -19.12 -7.49 4.84
N THR A 52 -19.47 -8.30 3.83
CA THR A 52 -20.53 -9.32 3.94
C THR A 52 -19.95 -10.74 3.97
N ALA A 53 -20.71 -11.69 4.50
CA ALA A 53 -20.31 -13.11 4.52
C ALA A 53 -20.02 -13.64 3.10
N GLU A 54 -20.85 -13.25 2.13
CA GLU A 54 -20.65 -13.59 0.72
C GLU A 54 -19.32 -13.07 0.17
N GLN A 55 -18.99 -11.80 0.43
CA GLN A 55 -17.73 -11.19 -0.03
C GLN A 55 -16.50 -11.84 0.61
N VAL A 56 -16.59 -12.20 1.89
CA VAL A 56 -15.50 -12.89 2.60
C VAL A 56 -15.28 -14.28 2.02
N ASN A 57 -16.35 -15.05 1.78
CA ASN A 57 -16.26 -16.38 1.18
C ASN A 57 -15.72 -16.32 -0.26
N ALA A 58 -16.17 -15.36 -1.07
CA ALA A 58 -15.66 -15.16 -2.42
C ALA A 58 -14.14 -14.90 -2.45
N PHE A 59 -13.64 -14.09 -1.51
CA PHE A 59 -12.19 -13.86 -1.37
C PHE A 59 -11.44 -15.15 -0.97
N LEU A 60 -11.99 -15.94 -0.04
CA LEU A 60 -11.41 -17.20 0.39
C LEU A 60 -11.31 -18.21 -0.77
N ASP A 61 -12.40 -18.38 -1.53
CA ASP A 61 -12.45 -19.30 -2.67
C ASP A 61 -11.43 -18.96 -3.76
N ILE A 62 -11.20 -17.66 -4.01
CA ILE A 62 -10.16 -17.21 -4.94
C ILE A 62 -8.78 -17.50 -4.37
N SER A 63 -8.57 -17.22 -3.08
CA SER A 63 -7.28 -17.41 -2.42
C SER A 63 -6.85 -18.88 -2.39
N LEU A 64 -7.78 -19.81 -2.19
CA LEU A 64 -7.50 -21.25 -2.20
C LEU A 64 -7.11 -21.79 -3.57
N LYS A 65 -7.52 -21.11 -4.65
CA LYS A 65 -7.15 -21.47 -6.03
C LYS A 65 -5.76 -20.94 -6.42
N TYR A 66 -5.23 -19.98 -5.68
CA TYR A 66 -3.92 -19.41 -5.95
C TYR A 66 -2.83 -20.43 -5.60
N LYS A 67 -2.04 -20.83 -6.60
CA LYS A 67 -0.86 -21.68 -6.41
C LYS A 67 0.40 -20.85 -6.62
N VAL A 68 1.33 -20.96 -5.67
CA VAL A 68 2.68 -20.36 -5.74
C VAL A 68 3.60 -21.29 -6.51
#